data_AF-A0A7S4UMX3-F1
#
_entry.id   AF-A0A7S4UMX3-F1
#
_cell.length_a   1.000
_cell.length_b   1.000
_cell.length_c   1.000
_cell.angle_alpha   90.00
_cell.angle_beta   90.00
_cell.angle_gamma   90.00
#
_symmetry.space_group_name_H-M   'P 1'
#
loop_
_entity.id
_entity.type
_entity.pdbx_description
1 polymer ?
#
loop_
_entity_poly.entity_id
_entity_poly.type
_entity_poly.pdbx_seq_one_letter_code
_entity_poly.pdbx_strand_id
1 'polypeptide(L)'
;VKICKDILSRKGDEKTKIVVFTDGRIRAGDIARDFLLAEKGLGCTWLDQNDSVKEKNKKISWYQSGDATEEDRLRPRVLVLHFEHAAGLNLQTECHNLILFSPLYVGEGGSSSDPVADASTELQAIGRVFRPGQTRNDVHVYRIEVRGPEDEECLDGQLIRRNTDKETVSMAVNSSD
;
A
#
# COMPACT_ATOMS: atom_id res chain seq x y z
N VAL A 1 -10.83 3.83 -4.95
CA VAL A 1 -12.19 3.72 -4.33
C VAL A 1 -12.85 2.39 -4.59
N LYS A 2 -13.13 1.99 -5.84
CA LYS A 2 -13.83 0.73 -6.15
C LYS A 2 -13.19 -0.48 -5.45
N ILE A 3 -11.88 -0.67 -5.59
CA ILE A 3 -11.13 -1.75 -4.93
C ILE A 3 -11.36 -1.74 -3.41
N CYS A 4 -11.27 -0.58 -2.75
CA CYS A 4 -11.50 -0.47 -1.30
C CYS A 4 -12.93 -0.88 -0.92
N LYS A 5 -13.93 -0.42 -1.67
CA LYS A 5 -15.34 -0.79 -1.45
C LYS A 5 -15.57 -2.28 -1.68
N ASP A 6 -14.97 -2.83 -2.74
CA ASP A 6 -15.06 -4.25 -3.05
C ASP A 6 -14.46 -5.10 -1.92
N ILE A 7 -13.30 -4.72 -1.38
CA ILE A 7 -12.70 -5.37 -0.20
C ILE A 7 -13.65 -5.29 0.99
N LEU A 8 -14.13 -4.09 1.34
CA LEU A 8 -15.02 -3.86 2.49
C LEU A 8 -16.43 -4.45 2.31
N SER A 9 -16.80 -4.89 1.10
CA SER A 9 -18.07 -5.58 0.86
C SER A 9 -17.99 -7.11 1.05
N ARG A 10 -16.77 -7.66 1.17
CA ARG A 10 -16.57 -9.10 1.33
C ARG A 10 -16.91 -9.54 2.74
N LYS A 11 -17.53 -10.71 2.83
CA LYS A 11 -17.87 -11.35 4.11
C LYS A 11 -16.60 -11.60 4.92
N GLY A 12 -16.52 -11.06 6.13
CA GLY A 12 -15.38 -11.18 7.03
C GLY A 12 -14.31 -10.09 6.87
N ASP A 13 -14.49 -9.17 5.93
CA ASP A 13 -13.60 -8.03 5.69
C ASP A 13 -14.33 -6.68 5.81
N GLU A 14 -15.58 -6.65 6.27
CA GLU A 14 -16.41 -5.45 6.33
C GLU A 14 -15.82 -4.35 7.22
N LYS A 15 -14.96 -4.75 8.16
CA LYS A 15 -14.25 -3.86 9.09
C LYS A 15 -12.74 -3.95 8.97
N THR A 16 -12.23 -4.60 7.92
CA THR A 16 -10.79 -4.76 7.71
C THR A 16 -10.10 -3.40 7.54
N LYS A 17 -8.81 -3.38 7.83
CA LYS A 17 -7.94 -2.23 7.62
C LYS A 17 -7.14 -2.45 6.34
N ILE A 18 -7.13 -1.41 5.50
CA ILE A 18 -6.51 -1.44 4.17
C ILE A 18 -5.35 -0.46 4.19
N VAL A 19 -4.18 -0.91 3.75
CA VAL A 19 -3.01 -0.06 3.55
C VAL A 19 -2.83 0.24 2.07
N VAL A 20 -2.70 1.51 1.71
CA VAL A 20 -2.44 1.95 0.34
C VAL A 20 -1.03 2.52 0.29
N PHE A 21 -0.11 1.82 -0.36
CA PHE A 21 1.24 2.32 -0.61
C PHE A 21 1.29 3.09 -1.92
N THR A 22 1.98 4.23 -1.88
CA THR A 22 2.02 5.22 -2.95
C THR A 22 3.44 5.72 -3.14
N ASP A 23 3.81 6.09 -4.37
CA ASP A 23 5.11 6.70 -4.65
C ASP A 23 5.10 8.19 -4.25
N GLY A 24 5.96 8.54 -3.28
CA GLY A 24 6.08 9.90 -2.77
C GLY A 24 6.70 10.88 -3.76
N ARG A 25 7.55 10.40 -4.68
CA ARG A 25 8.31 11.23 -5.62
C ARG A 25 7.41 11.90 -6.65
N ILE A 26 6.37 11.19 -7.07
CA ILE A 26 5.36 11.68 -8.03
C ILE A 26 4.09 12.19 -7.33
N ARG A 27 4.11 12.30 -5.99
CA ARG A 27 2.98 12.75 -5.18
C ARG A 27 1.70 11.91 -5.37
N ALA A 28 1.86 10.62 -5.69
CA ALA A 28 0.72 9.72 -5.87
C ALA A 28 -0.14 9.62 -4.60
N GLY A 29 0.49 9.77 -3.43
CA GLY A 29 -0.19 9.82 -2.13
C GLY A 29 -1.19 10.97 -1.98
N ASP A 30 -0.86 12.15 -2.49
CA ASP A 30 -1.76 13.31 -2.46
C ASP A 30 -3.04 13.04 -3.29
N ILE A 31 -2.86 12.49 -4.50
CA ILE A 31 -3.98 12.15 -5.39
C ILE A 31 -4.85 11.04 -4.79
N ALA A 32 -4.22 9.99 -4.25
CA ALA A 32 -4.94 8.90 -3.59
C ALA A 32 -5.75 9.42 -2.40
N ARG A 33 -5.15 10.28 -1.56
CA ARG A 33 -5.82 10.94 -0.43
C ARG A 33 -7.03 11.73 -0.90
N ASP A 34 -6.85 12.64 -1.85
CA ASP A 34 -7.92 13.54 -2.29
C ASP A 34 -9.11 12.76 -2.85
N PHE A 35 -8.83 11.72 -3.63
CA PHE A 35 -9.87 10.85 -4.19
C PHE A 35 -10.59 10.02 -3.12
N LEU A 36 -9.88 9.52 -2.10
CA LEU A 36 -10.48 8.76 -1.00
C LEU A 36 -11.27 9.65 -0.02
N LEU A 37 -10.82 10.88 0.24
CA LEU A 37 -11.51 11.85 1.09
C LEU A 37 -12.79 12.40 0.45
N ALA A 38 -12.80 12.55 -0.88
CA ALA A 38 -14.01 12.95 -1.61
C ALA A 38 -15.12 11.89 -1.57
N GLU A 39 -14.78 10.62 -1.28
CA GLU A 39 -15.73 9.53 -1.26
C GLU A 39 -16.45 9.40 0.09
N LYS A 40 -17.78 9.62 0.07
CA LYS A 40 -18.62 9.57 1.26
C LYS A 40 -18.62 8.16 1.88
N GLY A 41 -18.28 8.10 3.17
CA GLY A 41 -18.32 6.86 3.96
C GLY A 41 -17.08 5.97 3.83
N LEU A 42 -16.06 6.38 3.07
CA LEU A 42 -14.77 5.67 3.01
C LEU A 42 -13.69 6.45 3.77
N GLY A 43 -13.36 7.65 3.27
CA GLY A 43 -12.28 8.48 3.80
C GLY A 43 -10.92 7.77 3.80
N CYS A 44 -9.93 8.42 4.41
CA CYS A 44 -8.64 7.80 4.71
C CYS A 44 -7.93 8.51 5.85
N THR A 45 -7.01 7.80 6.49
CA THR A 45 -5.97 8.40 7.32
C THR A 45 -4.75 8.71 6.45
N TRP A 46 -4.26 9.94 6.58
CA TRP A 46 -3.06 10.44 5.91
C TRP A 46 -2.09 11.02 6.93
N LEU A 47 -0.79 10.79 6.71
CA LEU A 47 0.29 11.36 7.50
C LEU A 47 0.70 12.69 6.84
N ASP A 48 0.22 13.80 7.41
CA ASP A 48 0.52 15.12 6.89
C ASP A 48 2.00 15.44 7.07
N GLN A 49 2.56 16.24 6.17
CA GLN A 49 3.95 16.68 6.30
C GLN A 49 4.14 17.49 7.58
N ASN A 50 3.12 18.26 7.97
CA ASN A 50 3.12 19.10 9.16
C ASN A 50 2.75 18.35 10.45
N ASP A 51 2.34 17.07 10.36
CA ASP A 51 2.07 16.29 11.55
C ASP A 51 3.36 16.11 12.37
N SER A 52 3.27 16.37 13.68
CA SER A 52 4.34 15.99 14.60
C SER A 52 4.58 14.47 14.57
N VAL A 53 5.78 14.04 14.94
CA VAL A 53 6.10 12.60 15.07
C VAL A 53 5.09 11.89 15.98
N LYS A 54 4.66 12.55 17.07
CA LYS A 54 3.65 12.01 17.99
C LYS A 54 2.31 11.79 17.30
N GLU A 55 1.87 12.73 16.45
CA GLU A 55 0.61 12.60 15.72
C GLU A 55 0.69 11.54 14.64
N LYS A 56 1.81 11.47 13.90
CA LYS A 56 2.05 10.39 12.93
C LYS A 56 1.98 9.02 13.60
N ASN A 57 2.67 8.85 14.72
CA ASN A 57 2.65 7.59 15.48
C ASN A 57 1.27 7.25 16.03
N LYS A 58 0.50 8.26 16.46
CA LYS A 58 -0.89 8.07 16.90
C LYS A 58 -1.79 7.60 15.76
N LYS A 59 -1.67 8.20 14.57
CA LYS A 59 -2.42 7.79 13.38
C LYS A 59 -2.06 6.36 12.96
N ILE A 60 -0.77 6.03 12.98
CA ILE A 60 -0.27 4.69 12.65
C ILE A 60 -0.79 3.66 13.64
N SER A 61 -0.79 3.94 14.94
CA SER A 61 -1.20 2.96 15.96
C SER A 61 -2.64 2.47 15.79
N TRP A 62 -3.53 3.29 15.21
CA TRP A 62 -4.87 2.87 14.84
C TRP A 62 -4.92 1.69 13.87
N TYR A 63 -3.85 1.45 13.12
CA TYR A 63 -3.75 0.36 12.14
C TYR A 63 -2.93 -0.83 12.65
N GLN A 64 -2.33 -0.72 13.84
CA GLN A 64 -1.52 -1.77 14.45
C GLN A 64 -2.33 -2.67 15.39
N SER A 65 -3.49 -2.20 15.87
CA SER A 65 -4.34 -2.91 16.82
C SER A 65 -5.78 -3.00 16.34
N GLY A 66 -6.49 -4.06 16.74
CA GLY A 66 -7.90 -4.26 16.42
C GLY A 66 -8.79 -3.16 17.03
N ASP A 67 -10.05 -3.11 16.57
CA ASP A 67 -11.01 -2.11 17.05
C ASP A 67 -11.61 -2.54 18.40
N ALA A 68 -11.15 -1.91 19.49
CA ALA A 68 -11.63 -2.19 20.83
C ALA A 68 -12.89 -1.38 21.19
N THR A 69 -12.95 -0.13 20.74
CA THR A 69 -13.99 0.85 21.08
C THR A 69 -14.86 1.23 19.87
N GLU A 70 -16.02 1.85 20.11
CA GLU A 70 -16.83 2.43 19.03
C GLU A 70 -16.10 3.55 18.30
N GLU A 71 -15.28 4.34 19.00
CA GLU A 71 -14.43 5.35 18.37
C GLU A 71 -13.50 4.70 17.34
N ASP A 72 -12.85 3.58 17.70
CA ASP A 72 -11.99 2.83 16.78
C ASP A 72 -12.77 2.37 15.55
N ARG A 73 -14.02 1.91 15.74
CA ARG A 73 -14.94 1.45 14.66
C ARG A 73 -15.41 2.57 13.73
N LEU A 74 -15.38 3.81 14.18
CA LEU A 74 -15.74 4.98 13.37
C LEU A 74 -14.56 5.57 12.60
N ARG A 75 -13.31 5.18 12.90
CA ARG A 75 -12.12 5.68 12.18
C ARG A 75 -12.10 5.20 10.72
N PRO A 76 -11.43 5.95 9.82
CA PRO A 76 -11.24 5.54 8.44
C PRO A 76 -10.57 4.17 8.33
N ARG A 77 -11.06 3.31 7.43
CA ARG A 77 -10.51 1.96 7.22
C ARG A 77 -9.25 1.93 6.36
N VAL A 78 -8.97 3.02 5.65
CA VAL A 78 -7.88 3.11 4.68
C VAL A 78 -6.76 4.00 5.22
N LEU A 79 -5.54 3.47 5.30
CA LEU A 79 -4.33 4.22 5.59
C LEU A 79 -3.57 4.42 4.28
N VAL A 80 -3.24 5.66 3.92
CA VAL A 80 -2.38 5.95 2.76
C VAL A 80 -0.98 6.28 3.26
N LEU A 81 0.03 5.60 2.73
CA LEU A 81 1.45 5.78 3.07
C LEU A 81 2.29 5.93 1.79
N HIS A 82 3.33 6.76 1.88
CA HIS A 82 4.44 6.68 0.93
C HIS A 82 5.29 5.44 1.24
N PHE A 83 5.87 4.81 0.22
CA PHE A 83 6.82 3.70 0.40
C PHE A 83 7.95 4.05 1.38
N GLU A 84 8.47 5.28 1.29
CA GLU A 84 9.53 5.81 2.17
C GLU A 84 9.13 5.86 3.65
N HIS A 85 7.85 6.09 3.93
CA HIS A 85 7.32 6.16 5.29
C HIS A 85 6.91 4.79 5.85
N ALA A 86 6.93 3.74 5.03
CA ALA A 86 6.58 2.39 5.45
C ALA A 86 7.71 1.70 6.25
N ALA A 87 8.94 2.24 6.20
CA ALA A 87 10.09 1.68 6.88
C ALA A 87 9.87 1.61 8.40
N GLY A 88 10.11 0.43 8.99
CA GLY A 88 10.02 0.21 10.44
C GLY A 88 8.60 0.06 10.99
N LEU A 89 7.56 0.16 10.16
CA LEU A 89 6.18 -0.04 10.62
C LEU A 89 5.86 -1.53 10.80
N ASN A 90 5.16 -1.81 11.88
CA ASN A 90 4.58 -3.12 12.19
C ASN A 90 3.07 -3.00 11.99
N LEU A 91 2.56 -3.56 10.89
CA LEU A 91 1.14 -3.51 10.50
C LEU A 91 0.52 -4.91 10.41
N GLN A 92 1.27 -5.96 10.74
CA GLN A 92 0.86 -7.35 10.48
C GLN A 92 -0.34 -7.83 11.32
N THR A 93 -0.65 -7.18 12.44
CA THR A 93 -1.68 -7.71 13.35
C THR A 93 -3.09 -7.60 12.79
N GLU A 94 -3.41 -6.51 12.09
CA GLU A 94 -4.78 -6.20 11.64
C GLU A 94 -4.90 -5.81 10.18
N CYS A 95 -3.79 -5.48 9.52
CA CYS A 95 -3.79 -5.22 8.10
C CYS A 95 -3.49 -6.54 7.37
N HIS A 96 -4.36 -6.93 6.46
CA HIS A 96 -4.15 -8.08 5.57
C HIS A 96 -4.56 -7.79 4.13
N ASN A 97 -5.01 -6.56 3.85
CA ASN A 97 -5.26 -6.07 2.51
C ASN A 97 -4.35 -4.88 2.24
N LEU A 98 -3.53 -4.96 1.21
CA LEU A 98 -2.68 -3.85 0.79
C LEU A 98 -2.82 -3.56 -0.70
N ILE A 99 -2.84 -2.28 -1.03
CA ILE A 99 -2.98 -1.77 -2.40
C ILE A 99 -1.69 -1.03 -2.75
N LEU A 100 -1.01 -1.47 -3.81
CA LEU A 100 0.07 -0.72 -4.43
C LEU A 100 -0.58 0.17 -5.50
N PHE A 101 -0.71 1.46 -5.18
CA PHE A 101 -1.52 2.40 -5.95
C PHE A 101 -0.89 2.77 -7.29
N SER A 102 0.43 2.87 -7.32
CA SER A 102 1.24 3.11 -8.51
C SER A 102 2.42 2.14 -8.50
N PRO A 103 2.79 1.53 -9.65
CA PRO A 103 4.02 0.78 -9.73
C PRO A 103 5.21 1.69 -9.40
N LEU A 104 6.21 1.16 -8.71
CA LEU A 104 7.44 1.89 -8.48
C LEU A 104 8.27 1.97 -9.76
N TYR A 105 8.74 3.17 -10.05
CA TYR A 105 9.67 3.45 -11.13
C TYR A 105 10.82 4.29 -10.58
N VAL A 106 11.95 3.65 -10.26
CA VAL A 106 13.17 4.33 -9.78
C VAL A 106 14.01 4.95 -10.92
N GLY A 107 13.53 4.96 -12.17
CA GLY A 107 14.24 5.56 -13.30
C GLY A 107 14.01 7.08 -13.46
N GLU A 108 15.04 7.80 -13.94
CA GLU A 108 14.94 9.20 -14.40
C GLU A 108 14.30 9.32 -15.80
N GLY A 109 13.17 8.63 -16.04
CA GLY A 109 12.44 8.73 -17.30
C GLY A 109 13.19 8.26 -18.55
N GLY A 110 14.26 7.48 -18.42
CA GLY A 110 14.98 6.92 -19.56
C GLY A 110 15.80 5.69 -19.18
N SER A 111 15.36 4.49 -19.58
CA SER A 111 16.11 3.21 -19.63
C SER A 111 16.97 2.75 -18.43
N SER A 112 17.06 3.52 -17.34
CA SER A 112 17.94 3.30 -16.19
C SER A 112 17.15 2.97 -14.92
N SER A 113 16.04 2.25 -15.05
CA SER A 113 15.38 1.68 -13.88
C SER A 113 16.21 0.52 -13.35
N ASP A 114 16.44 0.45 -12.05
CA ASP A 114 16.93 -0.76 -11.37
C ASP A 114 15.72 -1.62 -10.97
N PRO A 115 15.41 -2.70 -11.73
CA PRO A 115 14.26 -3.55 -11.44
C PRO A 115 14.33 -4.21 -10.07
N VAL A 116 15.54 -4.47 -9.58
CA VAL A 116 15.78 -5.13 -8.30
C VAL A 116 15.47 -4.17 -7.16
N ALA A 117 15.85 -2.89 -7.28
CA ALA A 117 15.52 -1.86 -6.31
C ALA A 117 14.01 -1.58 -6.24
N ASP A 118 13.34 -1.51 -7.39
CA ASP A 118 11.87 -1.34 -7.49
C ASP A 118 11.15 -2.50 -6.80
N ALA A 119 11.51 -3.75 -7.16
CA ALA A 119 10.95 -4.96 -6.57
C ALA A 119 11.26 -5.07 -5.06
N SER A 120 12.49 -4.76 -4.64
CA SER A 120 12.89 -4.78 -3.22
C SER A 120 12.04 -3.81 -2.40
N THR A 121 11.80 -2.60 -2.91
CA THR A 121 10.98 -1.60 -2.19
C THR A 121 9.52 -2.07 -2.07
N GLU A 122 8.93 -2.65 -3.12
CA GLU A 122 7.59 -3.26 -3.03
C GLU A 122 7.55 -4.41 -2.02
N LEU A 123 8.53 -5.32 -2.07
CA LEU A 123 8.62 -6.46 -1.15
C LEU A 123 8.80 -6.01 0.29
N GLN A 124 9.57 -4.95 0.54
CA GLN A 124 9.73 -4.37 1.87
C GLN A 124 8.43 -3.78 2.41
N ALA A 125 7.61 -3.16 1.55
CA ALA A 125 6.30 -2.63 1.92
C ALA A 125 5.29 -3.75 2.20
N ILE A 126 5.24 -4.76 1.33
CA ILE A 126 4.46 -5.99 1.55
C ILE A 126 4.88 -6.64 2.88
N GLY A 127 6.18 -6.73 3.13
CA GLY A 127 6.77 -7.26 4.35
C GLY A 127 6.53 -6.41 5.61
N ARG A 128 5.81 -5.28 5.55
CA ARG A 128 5.29 -4.59 6.76
C ARG A 128 3.94 -5.13 7.22
N VAL A 129 3.22 -5.74 6.28
CA VAL A 129 1.90 -6.34 6.48
C VAL A 129 2.04 -7.86 6.62
N PHE A 130 2.87 -8.48 5.79
CA PHE A 130 3.17 -9.91 5.82
C PHE A 130 4.45 -10.18 6.62
N ARG A 131 4.29 -10.54 7.90
CA ARG A 131 5.41 -10.90 8.81
C ARG A 131 5.09 -12.15 9.64
N PRO A 132 6.11 -12.87 10.13
CA PRO A 132 5.91 -13.89 11.15
C PRO A 132 5.11 -13.34 12.34
N GLY A 133 4.06 -14.05 12.75
CA GLY A 133 3.12 -13.60 13.79
C GLY A 133 1.84 -12.93 13.27
N GLN A 134 1.58 -12.99 11.97
CA GLN A 134 0.32 -12.54 11.39
C GLN A 134 -0.87 -13.37 11.90
N THR A 135 -1.95 -12.71 12.28
CA THR A 135 -3.16 -13.35 12.83
C THR A 135 -4.02 -14.02 11.76
N ARG A 136 -3.92 -13.54 10.52
CA ARG A 136 -4.56 -14.15 9.34
C ARG A 136 -3.49 -14.81 8.47
N ASN A 137 -3.84 -15.98 7.95
CA ASN A 137 -2.94 -16.79 7.12
C ASN A 137 -2.69 -16.20 5.74
N ASP A 138 -3.62 -15.34 5.26
CA ASP A 138 -3.59 -14.81 3.91
C ASP A 138 -3.45 -13.28 3.93
N VAL A 139 -2.47 -12.77 3.17
CA VAL A 139 -2.35 -11.36 2.80
C VAL A 139 -2.71 -11.18 1.33
N HIS A 140 -3.57 -10.22 1.07
CA HIS A 140 -3.97 -9.85 -0.28
C HIS A 140 -3.23 -8.60 -0.73
N VAL A 141 -2.49 -8.73 -1.83
CA VAL A 141 -1.82 -7.64 -2.52
C VAL A 141 -2.60 -7.30 -3.77
N TYR A 142 -3.08 -6.06 -3.86
CA TYR A 142 -3.75 -5.51 -5.04
C TYR A 142 -2.81 -4.52 -5.73
N ARG A 143 -2.73 -4.58 -7.05
CA ARG A 143 -2.01 -3.62 -7.90
C ARG A 143 -3.00 -2.96 -8.85
N ILE A 144 -2.84 -1.66 -9.06
CA ILE A 144 -3.64 -0.93 -10.05
C ILE A 144 -2.84 -0.92 -11.35
N GLU A 145 -3.40 -1.53 -12.39
CA GLU A 145 -2.83 -1.52 -13.73
C GLU A 145 -3.62 -0.54 -14.60
N VAL A 146 -2.90 0.44 -15.16
CA VAL A 146 -3.47 1.33 -16.18
C VAL A 146 -3.31 0.65 -17.55
N ARG A 147 -4.41 0.54 -18.28
CA ARG A 147 -4.46 0.03 -19.66
C ARG A 147 -4.80 1.15 -20.62
N GLY A 148 -4.36 1.01 -21.86
CA GLY A 148 -4.65 2.01 -22.89
C GLY A 148 -6.11 1.94 -23.36
N PRO A 149 -6.54 2.88 -24.21
CA PRO A 149 -7.94 3.00 -24.64
C PRO A 149 -8.54 1.75 -25.29
N GLU A 150 -7.72 0.92 -25.92
CA GLU A 150 -8.09 -0.34 -26.60
C GLU A 150 -7.70 -1.57 -25.75
N ASP A 151 -7.62 -1.41 -24.43
CA ASP A 151 -7.17 -2.44 -23.49
C ASP A 151 -5.71 -2.88 -23.73
N GLU A 152 -4.90 -2.06 -24.40
CA GLU A 152 -3.49 -2.36 -24.63
C GLU A 152 -2.66 -2.25 -23.35
N GLU A 153 -1.57 -3.01 -23.32
CA GLU A 153 -0.63 -2.95 -22.22
C GLU A 153 0.16 -1.63 -22.23
N CYS A 154 0.20 -0.98 -21.08
CA CYS A 154 1.02 0.19 -20.82
C CYS A 154 2.33 -0.17 -20.09
N LEU A 155 3.17 0.84 -19.88
CA LEU A 155 4.37 0.72 -19.05
C LEU A 155 4.05 0.16 -17.65
N ASP A 156 2.91 0.53 -17.06
CA ASP A 156 2.45 0.00 -15.77
C ASP A 156 2.38 -1.52 -15.74
N GLY A 157 1.77 -2.15 -16.75
CA GLY A 157 1.68 -3.61 -16.87
C GLY A 157 3.06 -4.25 -16.95
N GLN A 158 3.98 -3.64 -17.71
CA GLN A 158 5.35 -4.12 -17.85
C GLN A 158 6.12 -4.05 -16.52
N LEU A 159 6.00 -2.93 -15.80
CA LEU A 159 6.63 -2.72 -14.50
C LEU A 159 6.08 -3.68 -13.45
N ILE A 160 4.75 -3.85 -13.40
CA ILE A 160 4.09 -4.81 -12.50
C ILE A 160 4.62 -6.21 -12.77
N ARG A 161 4.63 -6.67 -14.02
CA ARG A 161 5.12 -8.01 -14.37
C ARG A 161 6.56 -8.20 -13.94
N ARG A 162 7.42 -7.23 -14.24
CA ARG A 162 8.83 -7.25 -13.85
C ARG A 162 9.02 -7.32 -12.33
N ASN A 163 8.27 -6.52 -11.56
CA ASN A 163 8.37 -6.53 -10.10
C ASN A 163 7.76 -7.79 -9.45
N THR A 164 6.96 -8.55 -10.21
CA THR A 164 6.42 -9.87 -9.79
C THR A 164 7.16 -11.06 -10.39
N ASP A 165 8.15 -10.81 -11.25
CA ASP A 165 8.93 -11.86 -11.89
C ASP A 165 9.76 -12.62 -10.85
N LYS A 166 9.78 -13.96 -10.95
CA LYS A 166 10.38 -14.82 -9.92
C LYS A 166 11.88 -14.59 -9.78
N GLU A 167 12.58 -14.35 -10.88
CA GLU A 167 14.02 -14.10 -10.88
C GLU A 167 14.31 -12.75 -10.23
N THR A 168 13.57 -11.71 -10.64
CA THR A 168 13.68 -10.35 -10.07
C THR A 168 13.37 -10.34 -8.57
N VAL A 169 12.30 -11.01 -8.15
CA VAL A 169 11.94 -11.17 -6.73
C VAL A 169 13.03 -11.93 -5.97
N SER A 170 13.56 -13.02 -6.54
CA SER A 170 14.64 -13.78 -5.88
C SER A 170 15.90 -12.94 -5.71
N MET A 171 16.27 -12.14 -6.71
CA MET A 171 17.41 -11.23 -6.62
C MET A 171 17.18 -10.14 -5.58
N ALA A 172 15.99 -9.56 -5.52
CA ALA A 172 15.63 -8.51 -4.58
C ALA A 172 15.61 -8.98 -3.12
N VAL A 173 15.20 -10.23 -2.89
CA VAL A 173 15.29 -10.87 -1.56
C VAL A 173 16.75 -11.09 -1.18
N ASN A 174 17.56 -11.64 -2.08
CA ASN A 174 18.97 -11.97 -1.82
C ASN A 174 19.89 -10.74 -1.71
N SER A 175 19.53 -9.61 -2.33
CA SER A 175 20.31 -8.36 -2.24
C SER A 175 20.07 -7.58 -0.95
N SER A 176 19.13 -8.03 -0.12
CA SER A 176 18.77 -7.39 1.15
C SER A 176 19.44 -8.04 2.37
N ASP A 177 20.24 -9.10 2.14
CA ASP A 177 21.14 -9.79 3.09
C ASP A 177 22.60 -9.35 2.88
#